data_AF-A0A0N5CG00-F1
#
_entry.id   AF-A0A0N5CG00-F1
#
_cell.length_a   1.000
_cell.length_b   1.000
_cell.length_c   1.000
_cell.angle_alpha   90.00
_cell.angle_beta   90.00
_cell.angle_gamma   90.00
#
_symmetry.space_group_name_H-M   'P 1'
#
loop_
_entity.id
_entity.type
_entity.pdbx_description
1 polymer ?
#
loop_
_entity_poly.entity_id
_entity_poly.type
_entity_poly.pdbx_seq_one_letter_code
_entity_poly.pdbx_strand_id
1 'polypeptide(L)'
;MFNFLTGTKYYLIAIIITLINIQILAVWDDMVPYNKNSPRPLTYDDKNFGQWCRNFTINKHVQCPEASPIHWYVCCGPHGTDCCFGLQTHIYIIGGGIIFVILMIALYSLYLQLQISRNLKKTTKIDNLKYYSVKPQNC
;
A
#
# COMPACT_ATOMS: atom_id res chain seq x y z
N MET A 1 4.55 -32.31 3.24
CA MET A 1 4.47 -31.26 2.20
C MET A 1 3.06 -30.65 2.05
N PHE A 2 1.99 -31.35 2.45
CA PHE A 2 0.59 -30.85 2.36
C PHE A 2 0.20 -29.78 3.40
N ASN A 3 0.81 -29.78 4.59
CA ASN A 3 0.46 -28.82 5.66
C ASN A 3 1.02 -27.40 5.47
N PHE A 4 1.94 -27.20 4.52
CA PHE A 4 2.50 -25.88 4.22
C PHE A 4 1.60 -25.10 3.24
N LEU A 5 0.88 -25.81 2.37
CA LEU A 5 -0.07 -25.20 1.42
C LEU A 5 -1.38 -24.74 2.07
N THR A 6 -1.76 -25.35 3.20
CA THR A 6 -2.95 -24.93 3.96
C THR A 6 -2.66 -23.65 4.72
N GLY A 7 -1.52 -23.56 5.41
CA GLY A 7 -1.10 -22.36 6.14
C GLY A 7 -1.03 -21.11 5.26
N THR A 8 -0.41 -21.20 4.07
CA THR A 8 -0.28 -20.06 3.15
C THR A 8 -1.62 -19.53 2.63
N LYS A 9 -2.62 -20.41 2.45
CA LYS A 9 -3.98 -19.99 2.08
C LYS A 9 -4.65 -19.19 3.20
N TYR A 10 -4.49 -19.62 4.46
CA TYR A 10 -5.03 -18.88 5.61
C TYR A 10 -4.34 -17.53 5.80
N TYR A 11 -3.03 -17.45 5.58
CA TYR A 11 -2.30 -16.18 5.61
C TYR A 11 -2.76 -15.22 4.50
N LEU A 12 -2.96 -15.72 3.27
CA LEU A 12 -3.50 -14.91 2.18
C LEU A 12 -4.93 -14.42 2.47
N ILE A 13 -5.79 -15.28 3.01
CA ILE A 13 -7.15 -14.91 3.41
C ILE A 13 -7.12 -13.86 4.53
N ALA A 14 -6.24 -14.03 5.53
CA ALA A 14 -6.08 -13.06 6.61
C ALA A 14 -5.61 -11.70 6.09
N ILE A 15 -4.64 -11.67 5.16
CA ILE A 15 -4.17 -10.44 4.51
C ILE A 15 -5.30 -9.76 3.73
N ILE A 16 -6.08 -10.52 2.96
CA ILE A 16 -7.22 -9.99 2.19
C ILE A 16 -8.28 -9.41 3.15
N ILE A 17 -8.61 -10.11 4.24
CA ILE A 17 -9.57 -9.63 5.24
C ILE A 17 -9.07 -8.37 5.95
N THR A 18 -7.76 -8.26 6.25
CA THR A 18 -7.18 -7.04 6.82
C THR A 18 -7.18 -5.87 5.83
N LEU A 19 -6.98 -6.12 4.53
CA LEU A 19 -7.03 -5.09 3.49
C LEU A 19 -8.47 -4.60 3.25
N ILE A 20 -9.46 -5.49 3.32
CA ILE A 20 -10.89 -5.14 3.19
C ILE A 20 -11.38 -4.33 4.40
N ASN A 21 -10.80 -4.55 5.59
CA ASN A 21 -11.11 -3.78 6.80
C ASN A 21 -10.42 -2.40 6.86
N ILE A 22 -9.66 -2.01 5.83
CA ILE A 22 -9.20 -0.62 5.70
C ILE A 22 -10.43 0.22 5.36
N GLN A 23 -11.11 0.70 6.39
CA GLN A 23 -12.19 1.65 6.27
C GLN A 23 -11.65 2.90 5.56
N ILE A 24 -12.07 3.13 4.31
CA ILE A 24 -11.89 4.42 3.66
C ILE A 24 -12.87 5.38 4.33
N LEU A 25 -12.51 5.85 5.52
CA LEU A 25 -13.21 6.91 6.22
C LEU A 25 -12.76 8.24 5.60
N ALA A 26 -13.54 8.68 4.61
CA ALA A 26 -14.28 9.95 4.67
C ALA A 26 -14.37 10.61 3.29
N VAL A 27 -15.59 10.65 2.76
CA VAL A 27 -16.03 11.73 1.89
C VAL A 27 -16.63 12.78 2.82
N TRP A 28 -15.98 13.94 2.94
CA TRP A 28 -16.58 15.08 3.62
C TRP A 28 -17.28 15.95 2.58
N ASP A 29 -18.51 16.34 2.86
CA ASP A 29 -19.21 17.35 2.09
C ASP A 29 -18.45 18.69 2.20
N ASP A 30 -18.33 19.42 1.09
CA ASP A 30 -17.83 20.80 1.10
C ASP A 30 -18.63 21.59 2.14
N MET A 31 -17.95 22.38 2.99
CA MET A 31 -18.64 23.18 4.00
C MET A 31 -19.68 24.07 3.35
N VAL A 32 -20.91 23.98 3.85
CA VAL A 32 -21.93 24.97 3.53
C VAL A 32 -21.41 26.31 4.03
N PRO A 33 -21.29 27.33 3.16
CA PRO A 33 -20.71 28.60 3.56
C PRO A 33 -21.53 29.20 4.71
N TYR A 34 -20.84 29.79 5.69
CA TYR A 34 -21.47 30.47 6.83
C TYR A 34 -22.49 31.54 6.37
N ASN A 35 -22.23 32.15 5.23
CA ASN A 35 -23.17 33.02 4.53
C ASN A 35 -23.59 32.35 3.22
N LYS A 36 -24.88 32.00 3.08
CA LYS A 36 -25.44 31.41 1.86
C LYS A 36 -25.18 32.26 0.61
N ASN A 37 -24.90 33.56 0.78
CA ASN A 37 -24.65 34.51 -0.29
C ASN A 37 -23.16 34.72 -0.61
N SER A 38 -22.23 33.99 0.05
CA SER A 38 -20.82 34.08 -0.34
C SER A 38 -20.63 33.47 -1.73
N PRO A 39 -19.95 34.16 -2.66
CA PRO A 39 -19.68 33.60 -3.98
C PRO A 39 -18.84 32.33 -3.84
N ARG A 40 -19.18 31.30 -4.62
CA ARG A 40 -18.34 30.10 -4.75
C ARG A 40 -16.97 30.54 -5.27
N PRO A 41 -15.85 30.03 -4.73
CA PRO A 41 -14.52 30.35 -5.26
C PRO A 41 -14.48 30.07 -6.77
N LEU A 42 -13.99 31.07 -7.53
CA LEU A 42 -13.97 31.05 -8.99
C LEU A 42 -12.77 30.28 -9.53
N THR A 43 -11.69 30.21 -8.76
CA THR A 43 -10.45 29.51 -9.11
C THR A 43 -10.15 28.40 -8.09
N TYR A 44 -9.30 27.46 -8.47
CA TYR A 44 -8.87 26.36 -7.59
C TYR A 44 -8.01 26.88 -6.43
N ASP A 45 -7.22 27.93 -6.67
CA ASP A 45 -6.33 28.55 -5.67
C ASP A 45 -7.11 29.32 -4.59
N ASP A 46 -8.32 29.80 -4.91
CA ASP A 46 -9.22 30.45 -3.94
C ASP A 46 -9.93 29.45 -3.02
N LYS A 47 -9.84 28.14 -3.31
CA LYS A 47 -10.49 27.11 -2.51
C LYS A 47 -9.60 26.79 -1.31
N ASN A 48 -9.95 27.33 -0.15
CA ASN A 48 -9.30 26.96 1.11
C ASN A 48 -9.73 25.53 1.50
N PHE A 49 -8.94 24.53 1.12
CA PHE A 49 -9.18 23.10 1.40
C PHE A 49 -8.91 22.72 2.86
N GLY A 50 -8.52 23.67 3.71
CA GLY A 50 -8.30 23.45 5.13
C GLY A 50 -9.58 23.01 5.84
N GLN A 51 -9.58 21.78 6.37
CA GLN A 51 -10.65 21.28 7.22
C GLN A 51 -10.73 22.13 8.51
N TRP A 52 -11.93 22.43 8.96
CA TRP A 52 -12.16 23.08 10.25
C TRP A 52 -12.43 22.03 11.31
N CYS A 53 -11.69 22.11 12.40
CA CYS A 53 -11.87 21.27 13.57
C CYS A 53 -12.54 22.08 14.68
N ARG A 54 -13.73 21.63 15.10
CA ARG A 54 -14.57 22.39 16.04
C ARG A 54 -15.12 21.47 17.12
N ASN A 55 -15.12 21.98 18.34
CA ASN A 55 -15.79 21.36 19.46
C ASN A 55 -16.73 22.39 20.10
N PHE A 56 -18.04 22.17 19.93
CA PHE A 56 -19.08 23.08 20.40
C PHE A 56 -19.20 23.10 21.93
N THR A 57 -18.85 21.99 22.61
CA THR A 57 -18.97 21.87 24.07
C THR A 57 -17.97 22.78 24.80
N ILE A 58 -16.75 22.92 24.26
CA ILE A 58 -15.69 23.77 24.83
C ILE A 58 -15.53 25.10 24.08
N ASN A 59 -16.41 25.37 23.11
CA ASN A 59 -16.38 26.54 22.24
C ASN A 59 -14.98 26.82 21.61
N LYS A 60 -14.32 25.78 21.13
CA LYS A 60 -12.99 25.87 20.50
C LYS A 60 -13.09 25.47 19.03
N HIS A 61 -12.51 26.28 18.16
CA HIS A 61 -12.47 26.03 16.73
C HIS A 61 -11.10 26.40 16.16
N VAL A 62 -10.58 25.54 15.29
CA VAL A 62 -9.28 25.69 14.62
C VAL A 62 -9.48 25.43 13.14
N GLN A 63 -8.89 26.28 12.30
CA GLN A 63 -8.79 26.02 10.87
C GLN A 63 -7.45 25.33 10.60
N CYS A 64 -7.49 24.16 9.96
CA CYS A 64 -6.27 23.47 9.57
C CYS A 64 -5.61 24.16 8.37
N PRO A 65 -4.28 23.97 8.20
CA PRO A 65 -3.58 24.47 7.02
C PRO A 65 -4.19 23.94 5.73
N GLU A 66 -3.87 24.60 4.61
CA GLU A 66 -4.30 24.16 3.29
C GLU A 66 -3.87 22.70 3.04
N ALA A 67 -4.82 21.88 2.63
CA ALA A 67 -4.56 20.52 2.18
C ALA A 67 -3.86 20.53 0.81
N SER A 68 -3.30 19.40 0.42
CA SER A 68 -2.70 19.22 -0.91
C SER A 68 -3.26 17.98 -1.59
N PRO A 69 -2.95 17.76 -2.88
CA PRO A 69 -3.33 16.53 -3.56
C PRO A 69 -2.69 15.26 -2.98
N ILE A 70 -1.75 15.32 -2.03
CA ILE A 70 -1.13 14.11 -1.45
C ILE A 70 -1.56 13.87 0.00
N HIS A 71 -2.05 14.92 0.67
CA HIS A 71 -2.35 14.87 2.09
C HIS A 71 -3.50 15.82 2.45
N TRP A 72 -4.19 15.45 3.51
CA TRP A 72 -5.27 16.22 4.12
C TRP A 72 -5.04 16.30 5.63
N TYR A 73 -5.82 17.13 6.31
CA TYR A 73 -5.78 17.24 7.76
C TYR A 73 -7.05 16.66 8.37
N VAL A 74 -6.90 15.75 9.34
CA VAL A 74 -8.00 15.18 10.15
C VAL A 74 -8.09 15.90 11.48
N CYS A 75 -9.31 16.04 12.00
CA CYS A 75 -9.52 16.51 13.36
C CYS A 75 -9.20 15.42 14.37
N CYS A 76 -8.27 15.72 15.27
CA CYS A 76 -7.73 14.79 16.26
C CYS A 76 -7.54 15.46 17.63
N GLY A 77 -6.92 14.73 18.55
CA GLY A 77 -6.65 15.20 19.91
C GLY A 77 -7.83 15.00 20.86
N PRO A 78 -7.62 15.25 22.17
CA PRO A 78 -8.59 14.95 23.23
C PRO A 78 -9.90 15.72 23.09
N HIS A 79 -9.87 16.84 22.38
CA HIS A 79 -11.06 17.67 22.12
C HIS A 79 -11.51 17.65 20.65
N GLY A 80 -10.85 16.90 19.76
CA GLY A 80 -11.18 16.90 18.33
C GLY A 80 -10.95 18.25 17.65
N THR A 81 -10.09 19.10 18.22
CA THR A 81 -9.80 20.45 17.70
C THR A 81 -8.42 20.57 17.06
N ASP A 82 -7.60 19.52 17.15
CA ASP A 82 -6.22 19.57 16.69
C ASP A 82 -6.14 19.04 15.26
N CYS A 83 -5.21 19.59 14.48
CA CYS A 83 -5.02 19.21 13.08
C CYS A 83 -3.94 18.13 12.96
N CYS A 84 -4.33 16.90 12.65
CA CYS A 84 -3.40 15.82 12.39
C CYS A 84 -3.26 15.58 10.89
N PHE A 85 -2.05 15.25 10.46
CA PHE A 85 -1.76 14.89 9.07
C PHE A 85 -2.39 13.54 8.70
N GLY A 86 -3.05 13.48 7.56
CA GLY A 86 -3.58 12.26 6.95
C GLY A 86 -3.16 12.17 5.47
N LEU A 87 -2.81 10.97 4.99
CA LEU A 87 -2.58 10.76 3.56
C LEU A 87 -3.90 10.61 2.80
N GLN A 88 -3.93 11.11 1.56
CA GLN A 88 -5.10 10.97 0.70
C GLN A 88 -5.22 9.53 0.18
N THR A 89 -6.45 9.03 0.06
CA THR A 89 -6.75 7.62 -0.28
C THR A 89 -6.06 7.14 -1.56
N HIS A 90 -5.98 7.99 -2.58
CA HIS A 90 -5.37 7.60 -3.84
C HIS A 90 -3.85 7.35 -3.70
N ILE A 91 -3.17 7.96 -2.74
CA ILE A 91 -1.75 7.67 -2.47
C ILE A 91 -1.58 6.25 -1.93
N TYR A 92 -2.50 5.79 -1.07
CA TYR A 92 -2.49 4.40 -0.61
C TYR A 92 -2.77 3.42 -1.75
N ILE A 93 -3.73 3.74 -2.62
CA ILE A 93 -4.10 2.86 -3.74
C ILE A 93 -2.93 2.76 -4.74
N ILE A 94 -2.38 3.90 -5.16
CA ILE A 94 -1.29 3.95 -6.14
C ILE A 94 -0.01 3.38 -5.55
N GLY A 95 0.39 3.85 -4.36
CA GLY A 95 1.60 3.40 -3.68
C GLY A 95 1.54 1.91 -3.33
N GLY A 96 0.42 1.46 -2.77
CA GLY A 96 0.19 0.04 -2.48
C GLY A 96 0.19 -0.82 -3.74
N GLY A 97 -0.43 -0.34 -4.83
CA GLY A 97 -0.43 -1.03 -6.12
C GLY A 97 0.96 -1.20 -6.72
N ILE A 98 1.80 -0.15 -6.69
CA ILE A 98 3.18 -0.20 -7.18
C ILE A 98 4.01 -1.20 -6.36
N ILE A 99 3.92 -1.12 -5.03
CA ILE A 99 4.64 -2.05 -4.14
C ILE A 99 4.22 -3.50 -4.41
N PHE A 100 2.93 -3.74 -4.63
CA PHE A 100 2.42 -5.07 -4.95
C PHE A 100 2.97 -5.61 -6.28
N VAL A 101 3.03 -4.79 -7.32
CA VAL A 101 3.61 -5.16 -8.62
C VAL A 101 5.10 -5.49 -8.47
N ILE A 102 5.85 -4.65 -7.76
CA ILE A 102 7.29 -4.87 -7.50
C ILE A 102 7.49 -6.20 -6.76
N LEU A 103 6.66 -6.48 -5.75
CA LEU A 103 6.73 -7.72 -4.99
C LEU A 103 6.44 -8.94 -5.87
N MET A 104 5.44 -8.87 -6.74
CA MET A 104 5.13 -9.95 -7.69
C MET A 104 6.27 -10.21 -8.66
N ILE A 105 6.89 -9.15 -9.20
CA ILE A 105 8.06 -9.26 -10.06
C ILE A 105 9.21 -9.93 -9.29
N ALA A 106 9.50 -9.48 -8.08
CA ALA A 106 10.58 -10.02 -7.26
C ALA A 106 10.38 -11.52 -6.96
N LEU A 107 9.16 -11.94 -6.59
CA LEU A 107 8.83 -13.35 -6.36
C LEU A 107 9.01 -14.20 -7.63
N TYR A 108 8.56 -13.69 -8.77
CA TYR A 108 8.70 -14.40 -10.04
C TYR A 108 10.17 -14.51 -10.48
N SER A 109 10.94 -13.44 -10.34
CA SER A 109 12.38 -13.44 -10.60
C SER A 109 13.12 -14.44 -9.71
N LEU A 110 12.80 -14.49 -8.42
CA LEU A 110 13.37 -15.47 -7.49
C LEU A 110 13.01 -16.90 -7.89
N TYR A 111 11.75 -17.15 -8.25
CA TYR A 111 11.30 -18.46 -8.73
C TYR A 111 12.09 -18.90 -9.98
N LEU A 112 12.27 -18.00 -10.95
CA LEU A 112 13.02 -18.28 -12.17
C LEU A 112 14.50 -18.60 -11.87
N GLN A 113 15.14 -17.83 -11.00
CA GLN A 113 16.53 -18.08 -10.57
C GLN A 113 16.68 -19.45 -9.91
N LEU A 114 15.73 -19.86 -9.06
CA LEU A 114 15.73 -21.18 -8.44
C LEU A 114 15.55 -22.30 -9.47
N GLN A 115 14.67 -22.11 -10.45
CA GLN A 115 14.46 -23.10 -11.52
C GLN A 115 15.71 -23.28 -12.38
N ILE A 116 16.33 -22.19 -12.82
CA ILE A 116 17.57 -22.22 -13.61
C ILE A 116 18.69 -22.90 -12.80
N SER A 117 18.86 -22.53 -11.53
CA SER A 117 19.88 -23.13 -10.64
C SER A 117 19.70 -24.64 -10.47
N ARG A 118 18.46 -25.13 -10.34
CA ARG A 118 18.16 -26.57 -10.26
C ARG A 118 18.48 -27.29 -11.57
N ASN A 119 18.12 -26.70 -12.71
CA ASN A 119 18.40 -27.29 -14.03
C ASN A 119 19.90 -27.36 -14.29
N LEU A 120 20.65 -26.29 -14.01
CA LEU A 120 22.12 -26.29 -14.12
C LEU A 120 22.74 -27.37 -13.24
N LYS A 121 22.32 -27.49 -11.97
CA LYS A 121 22.81 -28.53 -11.06
C LYS A 121 22.53 -29.95 -11.58
N LYS A 122 21.38 -30.16 -12.23
CA LYS A 122 21.02 -31.45 -12.83
C LYS A 122 21.91 -31.77 -14.04
N THR A 123 22.11 -30.81 -14.95
CA THR A 123 22.99 -30.98 -16.13
C THR A 123 24.43 -31.26 -15.69
N THR A 124 24.99 -30.46 -14.78
CA THR A 124 26.34 -30.67 -14.23
C THR A 124 26.49 -32.06 -13.61
N LYS A 125 25.47 -32.56 -12.89
CA LYS A 125 25.51 -33.91 -12.32
C LYS A 125 25.59 -34.99 -13.41
N ILE A 126 24.80 -34.86 -14.49
CA ILE A 126 24.79 -35.81 -15.60
C ILE A 126 26.15 -35.82 -16.33
N ASP A 127 26.72 -34.66 -16.59
CA ASP A 127 28.02 -34.55 -17.28
C ASP A 127 29.16 -35.18 -16.45
N ASN A 128 29.15 -34.94 -15.13
CA ASN A 128 30.11 -35.59 -14.23
C ASN A 128 29.97 -37.12 -14.28
N LEU A 129 28.76 -37.66 -14.19
CA LEU A 129 28.53 -39.12 -14.29
C LEU A 129 29.04 -39.69 -15.61
N LYS A 130 28.88 -38.97 -16.73
CA LYS A 130 29.38 -39.40 -18.04
C LYS A 130 30.91 -39.47 -18.06
N TYR A 131 31.60 -38.48 -17.49
CA TYR A 131 33.07 -38.43 -17.44
C TYR A 131 33.65 -39.62 -16.66
N TYR A 132 33.11 -39.93 -15.48
CA TYR A 132 33.57 -41.06 -14.66
C TYR A 132 33.17 -42.44 -15.22
N SER A 133 32.21 -42.50 -16.15
CA SER A 133 31.78 -43.77 -16.77
C SER A 133 32.72 -44.26 -17.87
N VAL A 134 33.58 -43.39 -18.40
CA VAL A 134 34.62 -43.78 -19.36
C VAL A 134 35.72 -44.50 -18.58
N LYS A 135 35.77 -45.83 -18.67
CA LYS A 135 36.87 -46.62 -18.10
C LYS A 135 38.19 -46.16 -18.74
N PRO A 136 39.27 -46.03 -17.96
CA PRO A 136 40.58 -45.75 -18.53
C PRO A 136 40.91 -46.85 -19.54
N GLN A 137 41.21 -46.46 -20.78
CA GLN A 137 41.82 -47.37 -21.74
C GLN A 137 43.19 -47.72 -21.17
N ASN A 138 43.33 -48.96 -20.69
CA ASN A 138 44.63 -49.49 -20.35
C ASN A 138 45.47 -49.47 -21.64
N CYS A 139 46.48 -48.62 -21.66
CA CYS A 139 47.55 -48.64 -22.67
C CYS A 139 48.36 -49.92 -22.53
#